data_AF-A0A0Q6L349-F1
#
_entry.id   AF-A0A0Q6L349-F1
#
_cell.length_a   1.000
_cell.length_b   1.000
_cell.length_c   1.000
_cell.angle_alpha   90.00
_cell.angle_beta   90.00
_cell.angle_gamma   90.00
#
_symmetry.space_group_name_H-M   'P 1'
#
loop_
_entity.id
_entity.type
_entity.pdbx_description
1 polymer ?
#
loop_
_entity_poly.entity_id
_entity_poly.type
_entity_poly.pdbx_seq_one_letter_code
_entity_poly.pdbx_strand_id
1 'polypeptide(L)'
;MDSIPTPTQVAQRRTVGIGPVSEGHADSLRSFAFFPYRGPAQIDRSELGPRAWADVLTSLAELAETENWTGAANAERSLPILDSFLRYTHKRLVMEDKIVVTPDGEFAATNTGLLTPHAEEIFGLFQRNRHDGAQGWYFLRWVAESDRDLLKNFPEPPQMAEYVT
;
A
#
# COMPACT_ATOMS: atom_id res chain seq x y z
N MET A 1 -25.94 33.67 10.05
CA MET A 1 -24.56 34.20 10.19
C MET A 1 -23.73 33.05 10.73
N ASP A 2 -23.30 32.16 9.86
CA ASP A 2 -22.57 30.95 10.27
C ASP A 2 -21.08 31.27 10.33
N SER A 3 -20.53 31.23 11.53
CA SER A 3 -19.13 31.52 11.79
C SER A 3 -18.26 30.38 11.22
N ILE A 4 -17.32 30.75 10.35
CA ILE A 4 -16.30 29.85 9.81
C ILE A 4 -15.38 29.42 10.97
N PRO A 5 -15.20 28.10 11.21
CA PRO A 5 -14.32 27.63 12.27
C PRO A 5 -12.86 28.00 11.98
N THR A 6 -12.17 28.47 13.01
CA THR A 6 -10.77 28.94 12.94
C THR A 6 -9.80 27.75 12.79
N PRO A 7 -8.61 27.89 12.16
CA PRO A 7 -7.69 26.76 11.91
C PRO A 7 -7.35 25.92 13.16
N THR A 8 -7.34 26.55 14.33
CA THR A 8 -7.10 25.88 15.62
C THR A 8 -8.24 24.96 16.07
N GLN A 9 -9.47 25.18 15.60
CA GLN A 9 -10.64 24.35 15.92
C GLN A 9 -10.76 23.11 15.03
N VAL A 10 -10.11 23.11 13.86
CA VAL A 10 -10.01 21.94 12.98
C VAL A 10 -9.02 20.91 13.56
N ALA A 11 -8.00 21.38 14.31
CA ALA A 11 -6.93 20.54 14.86
C ALA A 11 -7.30 19.73 16.12
N GLN A 12 -8.53 19.82 16.65
CA GLN A 12 -8.93 19.16 17.90
C GLN A 12 -10.13 18.23 17.78
N ARG A 13 -10.40 17.68 16.58
CA ARG A 13 -11.26 16.48 16.50
C ARG A 13 -10.46 15.28 17.00
N ARG A 14 -10.64 14.99 18.29
CA ARG A 14 -10.23 13.75 18.94
C ARG A 14 -10.72 12.56 18.10
N THR A 15 -9.82 11.97 17.33
CA THR A 15 -9.97 10.66 16.73
C THR A 15 -10.08 9.65 17.84
N VAL A 16 -11.30 9.17 18.07
CA VAL A 16 -11.53 8.03 18.93
C VAL A 16 -10.99 6.79 18.21
N GLY A 17 -9.80 6.34 18.61
CA GLY A 17 -9.47 4.91 18.57
C GLY A 17 -8.63 4.36 17.42
N ILE A 18 -7.82 5.17 16.73
CA ILE A 18 -6.60 4.66 16.07
C ILE A 18 -5.49 5.60 16.52
N GLY A 19 -4.49 5.06 17.23
CA GLY A 19 -3.33 5.83 17.69
C GLY A 19 -2.56 6.46 16.52
N PRO A 20 -1.45 7.18 16.78
CA PRO A 20 -0.56 7.58 15.70
C PRO A 20 -0.17 6.33 14.89
N VAL A 21 -0.10 6.49 13.56
CA VAL A 21 0.23 5.45 12.55
C VAL A 21 1.56 4.71 12.90
N SER A 22 2.37 5.28 13.80
CA SER A 22 3.56 4.70 14.41
C SER A 22 3.34 3.60 15.48
N GLU A 23 2.17 3.45 16.09
CA GLU A 23 1.98 2.50 17.23
C GLU A 23 1.58 1.06 16.84
N GLY A 24 1.47 0.73 15.56
CA GLY A 24 0.99 -0.61 15.17
C GLY A 24 1.27 -1.08 13.75
N HIS A 25 2.01 -0.34 12.93
CA HIS A 25 2.38 -0.81 11.61
C HIS A 25 3.60 -1.72 11.69
N ALA A 26 3.39 -2.99 11.34
CA ALA A 26 4.45 -3.96 11.33
C ALA A 26 5.53 -3.57 10.31
N ASP A 27 6.81 -3.71 10.69
CA ASP A 27 7.97 -3.34 9.88
C ASP A 27 8.02 -3.96 8.47
N SER A 28 7.16 -4.95 8.19
CA SER A 28 7.04 -5.61 6.88
C SER A 28 5.64 -5.45 6.29
N LEU A 29 5.58 -5.23 4.97
CA LEU A 29 4.32 -5.12 4.24
C LEU A 29 3.43 -6.37 4.41
N ARG A 30 4.02 -7.56 4.52
CA ARG A 30 3.30 -8.84 4.72
C ARG A 30 2.70 -9.01 6.12
N SER A 31 3.18 -8.24 7.08
CA SER A 31 2.61 -8.17 8.43
C SER A 31 1.60 -7.02 8.52
N PHE A 32 1.77 -5.98 7.71
CA PHE A 32 0.81 -4.88 7.58
C PHE A 32 -0.50 -5.34 6.95
N ALA A 33 -0.45 -6.08 5.84
CA ALA A 33 -1.63 -6.51 5.09
C ALA A 33 -1.61 -8.00 4.73
N PHE A 34 -2.81 -8.58 4.64
CA PHE A 34 -3.04 -9.88 4.02
C PHE A 34 -3.11 -9.74 2.49
N PHE A 35 -2.44 -10.65 1.78
CA PHE A 35 -2.39 -10.71 0.33
C PHE A 35 -3.11 -11.97 -0.17
N PRO A 36 -4.29 -11.84 -0.81
CA PRO A 36 -5.06 -12.98 -1.26
C PRO A 36 -4.45 -13.61 -2.52
N TYR A 37 -4.39 -14.94 -2.57
CA TYR A 37 -4.19 -15.65 -3.82
C TYR A 37 -5.49 -15.65 -4.63
N ARG A 38 -5.45 -15.25 -5.90
CA ARG A 38 -6.62 -15.16 -6.79
C ARG A 38 -6.59 -16.17 -7.95
N GLY A 39 -5.64 -17.09 -7.96
CA GLY A 39 -5.52 -18.12 -9.00
C GLY A 39 -6.35 -19.38 -8.72
N PRO A 40 -6.07 -20.49 -9.44
CA PRO A 40 -6.85 -21.72 -9.35
C PRO A 40 -6.91 -22.31 -7.94
N ALA A 41 -8.07 -22.86 -7.55
CA ALA A 41 -8.32 -23.36 -6.21
C ALA A 41 -7.54 -24.64 -5.84
N GLN A 42 -7.03 -25.38 -6.83
CA GLN A 42 -6.30 -26.65 -6.63
C GLN A 42 -4.79 -26.42 -6.52
N ILE A 43 -4.37 -25.65 -5.51
CA ILE A 43 -2.97 -25.45 -5.17
C ILE A 43 -2.74 -25.85 -3.71
N ASP A 44 -1.56 -26.43 -3.45
CA ASP A 44 -1.12 -26.75 -2.09
C ASP A 44 -1.17 -25.51 -1.19
N ARG A 45 -1.69 -25.65 0.03
CA ARG A 45 -1.80 -24.53 0.99
C ARG A 45 -0.46 -23.86 1.27
N SER A 46 0.63 -24.62 1.27
CA SER A 46 2.00 -24.10 1.47
C SER A 46 2.45 -23.15 0.35
N GLU A 47 1.90 -23.32 -0.84
CA GLU A 47 2.23 -22.53 -2.04
C GLU A 47 1.39 -21.25 -2.17
N LEU A 48 0.30 -21.11 -1.40
CA LEU A 48 -0.63 -19.99 -1.52
C LEU A 48 0.05 -18.65 -1.24
N GLY A 49 0.81 -18.55 -0.14
CA GLY A 49 1.49 -17.31 0.26
C GLY A 49 2.54 -16.85 -0.76
N PRO A 50 3.49 -17.71 -1.17
CA PRO A 50 4.46 -17.39 -2.20
C PRO A 50 3.81 -16.98 -3.53
N ARG A 51 2.76 -17.67 -3.97
CA ARG A 51 2.07 -17.35 -5.23
C ARG A 51 1.27 -16.05 -5.17
N ALA A 52 0.54 -15.83 -4.08
CA ALA A 52 -0.16 -14.56 -3.84
C ALA A 52 0.82 -13.38 -3.93
N TRP A 53 2.00 -13.52 -3.31
CA TRP A 53 3.02 -12.49 -3.38
C TRP A 53 3.61 -12.31 -4.78
N ALA A 54 3.87 -13.41 -5.48
CA ALA A 54 4.35 -13.34 -6.87
C ALA A 54 3.34 -12.59 -7.75
N ASP A 55 2.04 -12.88 -7.61
CA ASP A 55 0.97 -12.18 -8.35
C ASP A 55 0.92 -10.67 -8.01
N VAL A 56 1.14 -10.32 -6.73
CA VAL A 56 1.22 -8.93 -6.27
C VAL A 56 2.39 -8.20 -6.94
N LEU A 57 3.57 -8.81 -6.99
CA LEU A 57 4.74 -8.21 -7.64
C LEU A 57 4.54 -8.11 -9.16
N THR A 58 4.00 -9.15 -9.79
CA THR A 58 3.73 -9.16 -11.24
C THR A 58 2.74 -8.06 -11.61
N SER A 59 1.64 -7.92 -10.87
CA SER A 59 0.65 -6.86 -11.14
C SER A 59 1.21 -5.45 -10.95
N LEU A 60 2.18 -5.24 -10.04
CA LEU A 60 2.88 -3.96 -9.92
C LEU A 60 3.79 -3.71 -11.12
N ALA A 61 4.59 -4.72 -11.50
CA ALA A 61 5.50 -4.63 -12.64
C ALA A 61 4.76 -4.39 -13.97
N GLU A 62 3.55 -4.92 -14.13
CA GLU A 62 2.71 -4.70 -15.31
C GLU A 62 2.09 -3.30 -15.34
N LEU A 63 1.82 -2.69 -14.18
CA LEU A 63 1.26 -1.35 -14.08
C LEU A 63 2.33 -0.24 -14.19
N ALA A 64 3.53 -0.51 -13.69
CA ALA A 64 4.65 0.40 -13.70
C ALA A 64 5.27 0.57 -15.10
N GLU A 65 6.07 1.63 -15.25
CA GLU A 65 6.96 1.77 -16.39
C GLU A 65 7.85 0.52 -16.53
N THR A 66 8.17 0.17 -17.78
CA THR A 66 8.93 -1.06 -18.06
C THR A 66 10.36 -0.95 -17.52
N GLU A 67 10.70 -1.83 -16.57
CA GLU A 67 12.03 -1.90 -15.96
C GLU A 67 12.55 -3.35 -15.89
N ASN A 68 13.87 -3.49 -15.68
CA ASN A 68 14.49 -4.79 -15.46
C ASN A 68 14.43 -5.20 -13.97
N TRP A 69 13.35 -5.89 -13.59
CA TRP A 69 13.10 -6.32 -12.21
C TRP A 69 13.80 -7.63 -11.78
N THR A 70 14.47 -8.33 -12.70
CA THR A 70 15.12 -9.63 -12.44
C THR A 70 16.65 -9.55 -12.39
N GLY A 71 17.24 -8.53 -13.01
CA GLY A 71 18.69 -8.42 -13.18
C GLY A 71 19.23 -9.39 -14.25
N ALA A 72 20.49 -9.83 -14.12
CA ALA A 72 21.15 -10.72 -15.09
C ALA A 72 20.72 -12.20 -15.01
N ALA A 73 19.88 -12.57 -14.04
CA ALA A 73 19.40 -13.93 -13.86
C ALA A 73 18.06 -14.13 -14.55
N ASN A 74 18.03 -14.99 -15.57
CA ASN A 74 16.78 -15.53 -16.11
C ASN A 74 16.13 -16.41 -15.03
N ALA A 75 14.96 -16.01 -14.53
CA ALA A 75 14.13 -16.87 -13.69
C ALA A 75 12.66 -16.69 -14.03
N GLU A 76 12.03 -17.78 -14.47
CA GLU A 76 10.64 -17.84 -14.97
C GLU A 76 9.55 -17.40 -13.97
N ARG A 77 9.89 -17.05 -12.72
CA ARG A 77 9.10 -16.23 -11.78
C ARG A 77 9.88 -16.01 -10.48
N SER A 78 10.48 -14.84 -10.36
CA SER A 78 10.75 -14.11 -9.12
C SER A 78 11.19 -12.71 -9.56
N LEU A 79 10.58 -11.65 -9.02
CA LEU A 79 10.94 -10.24 -9.30
C LEU A 79 11.74 -9.70 -8.10
N PRO A 80 12.99 -10.19 -7.85
CA PRO A 80 13.70 -9.96 -6.59
C PRO A 80 14.07 -8.50 -6.36
N ILE A 81 14.33 -7.74 -7.44
CA ILE A 81 14.65 -6.31 -7.34
C ILE A 81 13.39 -5.57 -6.88
N LEU A 82 12.24 -5.86 -7.50
CA LEU A 82 10.96 -5.25 -7.12
C LEU A 82 10.51 -5.65 -5.70
N ASP A 83 10.70 -6.92 -5.31
CA ASP A 83 10.43 -7.39 -3.94
C ASP A 83 11.25 -6.61 -2.91
N SER A 84 12.55 -6.45 -3.20
CA SER A 84 13.46 -5.70 -2.32
C SER A 84 13.05 -4.23 -2.25
N PHE A 85 12.82 -3.59 -3.41
CA PHE A 85 12.35 -2.22 -3.51
C PHE A 85 11.11 -2.00 -2.64
N LEU A 86 10.06 -2.79 -2.84
CA LEU A 86 8.78 -2.61 -2.16
C LEU A 86 8.90 -2.77 -0.63
N ARG A 87 9.76 -3.70 -0.17
CA ARG A 87 10.06 -3.87 1.26
C ARG A 87 10.73 -2.64 1.86
N TYR A 88 11.73 -2.09 1.18
CA TYR A 88 12.44 -0.90 1.66
C TYR A 88 11.56 0.34 1.59
N THR A 89 10.79 0.51 0.53
CA THR A 89 9.80 1.59 0.38
C THR A 89 8.79 1.55 1.52
N HIS A 90 8.16 0.40 1.77
CA HIS A 90 7.20 0.28 2.88
C HIS A 90 7.83 0.63 4.23
N LYS A 91 9.03 0.10 4.52
CA LYS A 91 9.75 0.43 5.76
C LYS A 91 9.98 1.94 5.88
N ARG A 92 10.31 2.61 4.79
CA ARG A 92 10.50 4.06 4.81
C ARG A 92 9.20 4.84 5.02
N LEU A 93 8.12 4.45 4.36
CA LEU A 93 6.80 5.07 4.58
C LEU A 93 6.36 4.95 6.04
N VAL A 94 6.62 3.82 6.70
CA VAL A 94 6.35 3.66 8.14
C VAL A 94 7.23 4.60 8.96
N MET A 95 8.54 4.68 8.67
CA MET A 95 9.46 5.57 9.39
C MET A 95 9.13 7.06 9.21
N GLU A 96 8.58 7.44 8.07
CA GLU A 96 8.23 8.83 7.72
C GLU A 96 6.76 9.17 8.01
N ASP A 97 5.98 8.23 8.55
CA ASP A 97 4.55 8.40 8.84
C ASP A 97 3.71 8.76 7.60
N LYS A 98 4.04 8.17 6.44
CA LYS A 98 3.44 8.49 5.12
C LYS A 98 2.38 7.49 4.66
N ILE A 99 1.98 6.55 5.51
CA ILE A 99 0.82 5.69 5.25
C ILE A 99 -0.44 6.45 5.65
N VAL A 100 -1.36 6.65 4.71
CA VAL A 100 -2.60 7.40 4.97
C VAL A 100 -3.75 6.44 5.19
N VAL A 101 -4.52 6.68 6.25
CA VAL A 101 -5.74 5.95 6.60
C VAL A 101 -6.93 6.90 6.49
N THR A 102 -8.05 6.44 5.94
CA THR A 102 -9.26 7.26 5.82
C THR A 102 -9.83 7.62 7.21
N PRO A 103 -10.57 8.74 7.35
CA PRO A 103 -11.09 9.16 8.65
C PRO A 103 -12.05 8.16 9.32
N ASP A 104 -12.72 7.31 8.52
CA ASP A 104 -13.57 6.24 9.00
C ASP A 104 -12.81 4.94 9.34
N GLY A 105 -11.51 4.89 9.04
CA GLY A 105 -10.63 3.74 9.28
C GLY A 105 -10.89 2.55 8.36
N GLU A 106 -11.68 2.70 7.29
CA GLU A 106 -12.04 1.58 6.41
C GLU A 106 -11.02 1.32 5.30
N PHE A 107 -10.24 2.33 4.88
CA PHE A 107 -9.23 2.21 3.84
C PHE A 107 -7.87 2.77 4.28
N ALA A 108 -6.82 2.20 3.72
CA ALA A 108 -5.47 2.74 3.79
C ALA A 108 -4.85 2.78 2.40
N ALA A 109 -3.93 3.73 2.20
CA ALA A 109 -3.17 3.87 0.96
C ALA A 109 -1.69 4.14 1.24
N THR A 110 -0.84 3.63 0.35
CA THR A 110 0.61 3.87 0.36
C THR A 110 1.09 4.27 -1.02
N ASN A 111 1.98 5.23 -1.13
CA ASN A 111 2.61 5.61 -2.40
C ASN A 111 3.84 4.73 -2.65
N THR A 112 3.90 4.05 -3.81
CA THR A 112 5.02 3.16 -4.12
C THR A 112 6.28 3.90 -4.55
N GLY A 113 6.18 5.17 -4.97
CA GLY A 113 7.24 5.92 -5.62
C GLY A 113 7.55 5.47 -7.05
N LEU A 114 6.80 4.52 -7.60
CA LEU A 114 6.87 4.12 -9.01
C LEU A 114 5.83 4.89 -9.83
N LEU A 115 6.13 5.03 -11.12
CA LEU A 115 5.25 5.68 -12.09
C LEU A 115 4.71 4.67 -13.10
N THR A 116 3.52 4.94 -13.63
CA THR A 116 3.01 4.29 -14.85
C THR A 116 3.78 4.81 -16.08
N PRO A 117 3.65 4.17 -17.26
CA PRO A 117 4.18 4.71 -18.52
C PRO A 117 3.64 6.10 -18.90
N HIS A 118 2.58 6.56 -18.24
CA HIS A 118 1.98 7.88 -18.45
C HIS A 118 2.38 8.89 -17.37
N ALA A 119 3.40 8.58 -16.57
CA ALA A 119 3.91 9.40 -15.48
C ALA A 119 2.88 9.68 -14.37
N GLU A 120 1.95 8.75 -14.14
CA GLU A 120 1.07 8.77 -12.98
C GLU A 120 1.71 8.00 -11.82
N GLU A 121 1.59 8.49 -10.60
CA GLU A 121 2.06 7.76 -9.42
C GLU A 121 1.23 6.47 -9.19
N ILE A 122 1.91 5.44 -8.67
CA ILE A 122 1.27 4.16 -8.34
C ILE A 122 1.13 4.00 -6.83
N PHE A 123 -0.07 3.65 -6.41
CA PHE A 123 -0.45 3.49 -5.02
C PHE A 123 -0.86 2.05 -4.71
N GLY A 124 -0.56 1.60 -3.49
CA GLY A 124 -1.14 0.40 -2.89
C GLY A 124 -2.42 0.77 -2.16
N LEU A 125 -3.54 0.17 -2.53
CA LEU A 125 -4.83 0.38 -1.87
C LEU A 125 -5.19 -0.81 -0.99
N PHE A 126 -5.61 -0.52 0.24
CA PHE A 126 -5.93 -1.51 1.26
C PHE A 126 -7.30 -1.22 1.89
N GLN A 127 -7.96 -2.29 2.33
CA GLN A 127 -9.19 -2.22 3.11
C GLN A 127 -8.95 -2.80 4.50
N ARG A 128 -9.64 -2.27 5.50
CA ARG A 128 -9.61 -2.83 6.85
C ARG A 128 -10.01 -4.30 6.82
N ASN A 129 -9.17 -5.15 7.39
CA ASN A 129 -9.49 -6.56 7.54
C ASN A 129 -10.45 -6.75 8.72
N ARG A 130 -11.52 -7.53 8.52
CA ARG A 130 -12.55 -7.80 9.52
C ARG A 130 -12.37 -9.14 10.23
N HIS A 131 -11.36 -9.91 9.85
CA HIS A 131 -11.04 -11.17 10.50
C HIS A 131 -10.16 -10.95 11.74
N ASP A 132 -10.69 -11.31 12.91
CA ASP A 132 -9.94 -11.28 14.16
C ASP A 132 -8.73 -12.23 14.11
N GLY A 133 -7.59 -11.76 14.61
CA GLY A 133 -6.33 -12.52 14.62
C GLY A 133 -5.58 -12.55 13.28
N ALA A 134 -6.04 -11.82 12.26
CA ALA A 134 -5.32 -11.60 11.00
C ALA A 134 -4.60 -10.24 10.97
N GLN A 135 -3.86 -9.97 9.89
CA GLN A 135 -3.30 -8.64 9.61
C GLN A 135 -4.42 -7.60 9.59
N GLY A 136 -4.15 -6.38 10.08
CA GLY A 136 -5.15 -5.31 10.18
C GLY A 136 -5.68 -4.81 8.84
N TRP A 137 -4.90 -5.00 7.76
CA TRP A 137 -5.25 -4.59 6.41
C TRP A 137 -5.38 -5.78 5.46
N TYR A 138 -6.15 -5.59 4.40
CA TYR A 138 -6.33 -6.51 3.29
C TYR A 138 -5.97 -5.78 2.00
N PHE A 139 -5.02 -6.32 1.24
CA PHE A 139 -4.58 -5.71 -0.01
C PHE A 139 -5.65 -5.86 -1.10
N LEU A 140 -6.08 -4.72 -1.64
CA LEU A 140 -7.05 -4.69 -2.74
C LEU A 140 -6.33 -4.83 -4.09
N ARG A 141 -5.50 -3.85 -4.44
CA ARG A 141 -4.78 -3.76 -5.73
C ARG A 141 -3.83 -2.58 -5.75
N TRP A 142 -2.95 -2.57 -6.75
CA TRP A 142 -2.23 -1.37 -7.18
C TRP A 142 -3.16 -0.50 -8.03
N VAL A 143 -3.04 0.82 -7.88
CA VAL A 143 -3.86 1.79 -8.61
C VAL A 143 -3.00 2.98 -9.07
N ALA A 144 -3.30 3.53 -10.24
CA ALA A 144 -2.73 4.80 -10.67
C ALA A 144 -3.40 5.97 -9.95
N GLU A 145 -2.76 7.14 -9.97
CA GLU A 145 -3.27 8.39 -9.39
C GLU A 145 -4.70 8.73 -9.85
N SER A 146 -5.05 8.45 -11.10
CA SER A 146 -6.39 8.70 -11.65
C SER A 146 -7.46 7.66 -11.29
N ASP A 147 -7.14 6.61 -10.52
CA ASP A 147 -8.11 5.58 -10.15
C ASP A 147 -9.25 6.17 -9.29
N ARG A 148 -10.48 5.84 -9.67
CA ARG A 148 -11.68 6.39 -9.03
C ARG A 148 -11.80 6.05 -7.55
N ASP A 149 -11.37 4.85 -7.13
CA ASP A 149 -11.44 4.46 -5.72
C ASP A 149 -10.36 5.19 -4.91
N LEU A 150 -9.20 5.47 -5.50
CA LEU A 150 -8.18 6.31 -4.86
C LEU A 150 -8.72 7.73 -4.65
N LEU A 151 -9.12 8.41 -5.73
CA LEU A 151 -9.59 9.80 -5.70
C LEU A 151 -10.82 9.99 -4.79
N LYS A 152 -11.70 8.99 -4.72
CA LYS A 152 -12.90 9.02 -3.87
C LYS A 152 -12.54 8.97 -2.38
N ASN A 153 -11.59 8.13 -2.00
CA ASN A 153 -11.28 7.86 -0.59
C ASN A 153 -10.14 8.74 -0.07
N PHE A 154 -9.25 9.21 -0.95
CA PHE A 154 -8.05 9.99 -0.64
C PHE A 154 -8.01 11.25 -1.50
N PRO A 155 -8.75 12.32 -1.14
CA PRO A 155 -8.69 13.61 -1.84
C PRO A 155 -7.27 14.19 -1.89
N GLU A 156 -6.49 13.90 -0.85
CA GLU A 156 -5.04 14.10 -0.81
C GLU A 156 -4.39 12.71 -0.73
N PRO A 157 -3.77 12.21 -1.82
CA PRO A 157 -3.12 10.91 -1.82
C PRO A 157 -1.88 10.90 -0.94
N PRO A 158 -1.43 9.72 -0.46
CA PRO A 158 -0.22 9.61 0.36
C PRO A 158 1.02 10.08 -0.40
N GLN A 159 1.95 10.72 0.31
CA GLN A 159 3.22 11.14 -0.27
C GLN A 159 4.18 9.96 -0.46
N MET A 160 5.06 10.06 -1.45
CA MET A 160 6.17 9.10 -1.61
C MET A 160 7.22 9.23 -0.49
N ALA A 161 7.99 8.17 -0.28
CA ALA A 161 9.13 8.18 0.63
C ALA A 161 10.24 9.13 0.15
N GLU A 162 10.94 9.78 1.09
CA GLU A 162 12.07 10.67 0.81
C GLU A 162 13.42 9.97 1.01
N TYR A 163 14.28 10.06 0.00
CA TYR A 163 15.59 9.38 -0.02
C TYR A 163 16.79 10.31 0.07
N VAL A 164 16.58 11.62 -0.02
CA VAL A 164 17.62 12.65 0.08
C VAL A 164 17.22 13.66 1.15
N THR A 165 18.16 14.03 2.02
CA THR A 165 18.01 15.03 3.09
C THR A 165 19.13 16.04 2.98
#